data_AF-A0A0P7Y1P9-F1
#
_entry.id   AF-A0A0P7Y1P9-F1
#
_cell.length_a   1.000
_cell.length_b   1.000
_cell.length_c   1.000
_cell.angle_alpha   90.00
_cell.angle_beta   90.00
_cell.angle_gamma   90.00
#
_symmetry.space_group_name_H-M   'P 1'
#
loop_
_entity.id
_entity.type
_entity.pdbx_description
1 polymer ?
#
loop_
_entity_poly.entity_id
_entity_poly.type
_entity_poly.pdbx_seq_one_letter_code
_entity_poly.pdbx_strand_id
1 'polypeptide(L)'
;MSMARFSPFELVLLKSRSQVDTATLLLLAWVLVHRQHVSEGQRRRRLAQVTARFRHGHELGPVMGIAHSQDLQAIQLAAEILRKECSKERSLSVLHQSITVATDDGELSLANHYILRFLADLLNVTPTTLSTLFYELTGRPMGTPEDPSRHAYWQQHNPDYFSQKAHEAAAEQQAREAAERQAREQAEQREQKKKRRQQEKQRQQEQAHARKEQTRQERERQRQRDEQQRREQAQQEQARHERAQGGQRQSSYTPPPPDRTTRALAVLGLPPGASRGDVRLAYRRMAQLHHPDRFFSESEHQVALASARFQRIKNAYDYLMQTY
;
A
#
# COMPACT_ATOMS: atom_id res chain seq x y z
N MET A 1 -39.29 -17.82 -31.83
CA MET A 1 -39.68 -18.86 -30.86
C MET A 1 -38.46 -19.72 -30.58
N SER A 2 -37.94 -19.67 -29.35
CA SER A 2 -36.84 -20.53 -28.93
C SER A 2 -37.32 -21.98 -28.96
N MET A 3 -36.76 -22.81 -29.85
CA MET A 3 -36.96 -24.26 -29.76
C MET A 3 -36.41 -24.70 -28.41
N ALA A 4 -37.29 -25.11 -27.49
CA ALA A 4 -36.87 -25.64 -26.20
C ALA A 4 -35.92 -26.82 -26.47
N ARG A 5 -34.62 -26.61 -26.24
CA ARG A 5 -33.63 -27.68 -26.29
C ARG A 5 -33.83 -28.49 -25.02
N PHE A 6 -34.43 -29.66 -25.15
CA PHE A 6 -34.55 -30.61 -24.04
C PHE A 6 -33.17 -30.88 -23.43
N SER A 7 -33.12 -30.96 -22.10
CA SER A 7 -31.93 -31.35 -21.38
C SER A 7 -31.54 -32.80 -21.72
N PRO A 8 -30.27 -33.19 -21.52
CA PRO A 8 -29.84 -34.58 -21.74
C PRO A 8 -30.69 -35.60 -20.96
N PHE A 9 -31.11 -35.25 -19.74
CA PHE A 9 -31.94 -36.12 -18.92
C PHE A 9 -33.39 -36.19 -19.40
N GLU A 10 -33.98 -35.08 -19.84
CA GLU A 10 -35.32 -35.07 -20.46
C GLU A 10 -35.38 -35.95 -21.70
N LEU A 11 -34.32 -35.93 -22.53
CA LEU A 11 -34.22 -36.82 -23.68
C LEU A 11 -34.18 -38.30 -23.30
N VAL A 12 -33.56 -38.64 -22.16
CA VAL A 12 -33.56 -40.02 -21.63
C VAL A 12 -34.95 -40.38 -21.10
N LEU A 13 -35.61 -39.48 -20.38
CA LEU A 13 -36.97 -39.68 -19.86
C LEU A 13 -38.00 -39.88 -20.98
N LEU A 14 -37.90 -39.13 -22.08
CA LEU A 14 -38.78 -39.28 -23.25
C LEU A 14 -38.65 -40.64 -23.94
N LYS A 15 -37.47 -41.26 -23.88
CA LYS A 15 -37.22 -42.61 -24.42
C LYS A 15 -37.53 -43.73 -23.43
N SER A 16 -37.83 -43.37 -22.18
CA SER A 16 -37.99 -44.34 -21.11
C SER A 16 -39.34 -45.02 -21.13
N ARG A 17 -39.35 -46.31 -20.77
CA ARG A 17 -40.57 -47.09 -20.51
C ARG A 17 -41.12 -46.89 -19.10
N SER A 18 -40.31 -46.35 -18.17
CA SER A 18 -40.70 -46.01 -16.81
C SER A 18 -39.90 -44.82 -16.30
N GLN A 19 -40.57 -43.67 -16.18
CA GLN A 19 -39.95 -42.43 -15.72
C GLN A 19 -39.46 -42.55 -14.27
N VAL A 20 -40.23 -43.20 -13.39
CA VAL A 20 -39.85 -43.47 -12.00
C VAL A 20 -38.58 -44.31 -11.92
N ASP A 21 -38.47 -45.38 -12.72
CA ASP A 21 -37.28 -46.25 -12.71
C ASP A 21 -36.06 -45.50 -13.21
N THR A 22 -36.24 -44.63 -14.19
CA THR A 22 -35.17 -43.81 -14.77
C THR A 22 -34.71 -42.73 -13.80
N ALA A 23 -35.64 -42.11 -13.08
CA ALA A 23 -35.34 -41.17 -12.00
C ALA A 23 -34.61 -41.85 -10.84
N THR A 24 -35.09 -43.02 -10.39
CA THR A 24 -34.39 -43.82 -9.38
C THR A 24 -33.00 -44.21 -9.85
N LEU A 25 -32.86 -44.63 -11.10
CA LEU A 25 -31.57 -45.00 -11.71
C LEU A 25 -30.58 -43.84 -11.69
N LEU A 26 -31.02 -42.61 -12.01
CA LEU A 26 -30.15 -41.42 -11.94
C LEU A 26 -29.70 -41.13 -10.51
N LEU A 27 -30.60 -41.23 -9.53
CA LEU A 27 -30.26 -40.98 -8.13
C LEU A 27 -29.31 -42.06 -7.57
N LEU A 28 -29.50 -43.33 -7.94
CA LEU A 28 -28.56 -44.40 -7.59
C LEU A 28 -27.20 -44.22 -8.29
N ALA A 29 -27.19 -43.77 -9.55
CA ALA A 29 -25.96 -43.42 -10.25
C ALA A 29 -25.23 -42.26 -9.56
N TRP A 30 -25.95 -41.27 -9.05
CA TRP A 30 -25.40 -40.16 -8.29
C TRP A 30 -24.71 -40.64 -7.00
N VAL A 31 -25.34 -41.55 -6.25
CA VAL A 31 -24.74 -42.20 -5.07
C VAL A 31 -23.43 -42.94 -5.44
N LEU A 32 -23.40 -43.64 -6.58
CA LEU A 32 -22.21 -44.37 -7.05
C LEU A 32 -21.05 -43.46 -7.44
N VAL A 33 -21.33 -42.28 -8.01
CA VAL A 33 -20.29 -41.33 -8.43
C VAL A 33 -19.51 -40.80 -7.22
N HIS A 34 -20.20 -40.62 -6.09
CA HIS A 34 -19.61 -40.15 -4.83
C HIS A 34 -18.90 -41.24 -4.01
N ARG A 35 -18.73 -42.43 -4.60
CA ARG A 35 -17.89 -43.48 -4.02
C ARG A 35 -16.42 -43.26 -4.38
N GLN A 36 -15.61 -43.27 -3.34
CA GLN A 36 -14.14 -43.23 -3.43
C GLN A 36 -13.62 -44.56 -3.98
N HIS A 37 -12.58 -44.53 -4.81
CA HIS A 37 -11.83 -45.70 -5.31
C HIS A 37 -12.58 -46.73 -6.19
N VAL A 38 -13.70 -46.36 -6.84
CA VAL A 38 -14.42 -47.25 -7.78
C VAL A 38 -14.22 -46.79 -9.22
N SER A 39 -13.78 -47.68 -10.11
CA SER A 39 -13.65 -47.37 -11.54
C SER A 39 -15.02 -47.18 -12.20
N GLU A 40 -15.08 -46.41 -13.29
CA GLU A 40 -16.34 -46.18 -14.01
C GLU A 40 -16.99 -47.49 -14.50
N GLY A 41 -16.19 -48.44 -14.95
CA GLY A 41 -16.66 -49.77 -15.35
C GLY A 41 -17.32 -50.55 -14.20
N GLN A 42 -16.74 -50.48 -13.00
CA GLN A 42 -17.34 -51.09 -11.79
C GLN A 42 -18.65 -50.39 -11.40
N ARG A 43 -18.69 -49.05 -11.44
CA ARG A 43 -19.93 -48.29 -11.17
C ARG A 43 -21.05 -48.70 -12.12
N ARG A 44 -20.77 -48.77 -13.44
CA ARG A 44 -21.75 -49.19 -14.45
C ARG A 44 -22.26 -50.61 -14.20
N ARG A 45 -21.36 -51.56 -13.90
CA ARG A 45 -21.75 -52.96 -13.59
C ARG A 45 -22.61 -53.04 -12.34
N ARG A 46 -22.24 -52.31 -11.28
CA ARG A 46 -23.01 -52.29 -10.02
C ARG A 46 -24.39 -51.70 -10.22
N LEU A 47 -24.49 -50.58 -10.94
CA LEU A 47 -25.78 -49.97 -11.25
C LEU A 47 -26.68 -50.95 -12.02
N ALA A 48 -26.13 -51.65 -13.02
CA ALA A 48 -26.87 -52.66 -13.78
C ALA A 48 -27.37 -53.82 -12.90
N GLN A 49 -26.58 -54.26 -11.92
CA GLN A 49 -26.97 -55.33 -10.98
C GLN A 49 -28.13 -54.90 -10.06
N VAL A 50 -28.03 -53.72 -9.45
CA VAL A 50 -29.04 -53.24 -8.49
C VAL A 50 -30.34 -52.86 -9.19
N THR A 51 -30.26 -52.43 -10.46
CA THR A 51 -31.43 -52.02 -11.26
C THR A 51 -31.88 -53.06 -12.27
N ALA A 52 -31.43 -54.32 -12.15
CA ALA A 52 -31.79 -55.39 -13.10
C ALA A 52 -33.31 -55.63 -13.25
N ARG A 53 -34.10 -55.26 -12.24
CA ARG A 53 -35.57 -55.38 -12.23
C ARG A 53 -36.29 -54.16 -12.81
N PHE A 54 -35.57 -53.09 -13.15
CA PHE A 54 -36.16 -51.85 -13.62
C PHE A 54 -36.56 -51.97 -15.09
N ARG A 55 -37.68 -51.34 -15.44
CA ARG A 55 -38.25 -51.29 -16.78
C ARG A 55 -38.01 -49.93 -17.44
N HIS A 56 -36.76 -49.46 -17.44
CA HIS A 56 -36.39 -48.16 -18.01
C HIS A 56 -36.22 -48.20 -19.54
N GLY A 57 -35.76 -49.31 -20.13
CA GLY A 57 -35.79 -49.54 -21.58
C GLY A 57 -34.77 -48.75 -22.42
N HIS A 58 -33.77 -48.13 -21.79
CA HIS A 58 -32.67 -47.39 -22.41
C HIS A 58 -31.30 -47.80 -21.86
N GLU A 59 -30.22 -47.37 -22.51
CA GLU A 59 -28.85 -47.62 -22.05
C GLU A 59 -28.50 -46.87 -20.75
N LEU A 60 -27.58 -47.45 -19.96
CA LEU A 60 -27.12 -46.85 -18.70
C LEU A 60 -26.08 -45.75 -18.89
N GLY A 61 -25.38 -45.74 -20.04
CA GLY A 61 -24.29 -44.81 -20.33
C GLY A 61 -24.68 -43.33 -20.19
N PRO A 62 -25.79 -42.87 -20.82
CA PRO A 62 -26.24 -41.48 -20.69
C PRO A 62 -26.54 -41.06 -19.25
N VAL A 63 -27.20 -41.93 -18.47
CA VAL A 63 -27.54 -41.66 -17.06
C VAL A 63 -26.29 -41.56 -16.20
N MET A 64 -25.32 -42.45 -16.43
CA MET A 64 -24.02 -42.38 -15.76
C MET A 64 -23.24 -41.12 -16.12
N GLY A 65 -23.30 -40.68 -17.38
CA GLY A 65 -22.70 -39.42 -17.81
C GLY A 65 -23.29 -38.20 -17.08
N ILE A 66 -24.62 -38.15 -16.98
CA ILE A 66 -25.35 -37.08 -16.26
C ILE A 66 -25.01 -37.08 -14.76
N ALA A 67 -24.96 -38.27 -14.15
CA ALA A 67 -24.58 -38.39 -12.74
C ALA A 67 -23.12 -37.95 -12.51
N HIS A 68 -22.21 -38.27 -13.43
CA HIS A 68 -20.81 -37.90 -13.34
C HIS A 68 -20.61 -36.38 -13.49
N SER A 69 -21.36 -35.74 -14.38
CA SER A 69 -21.36 -34.28 -14.52
C SER A 69 -22.05 -33.55 -13.36
N GLN A 70 -22.69 -34.28 -12.43
CA GLN A 70 -23.40 -33.74 -11.28
C GLN A 70 -24.42 -32.67 -11.70
N ASP A 71 -25.17 -32.92 -12.77
CA ASP A 71 -26.16 -31.98 -13.27
C ASP A 71 -27.31 -31.84 -12.26
N LEU A 72 -27.31 -30.71 -11.54
CA LEU A 72 -28.28 -30.41 -10.50
C LEU A 72 -29.71 -30.32 -11.04
N GLN A 73 -29.90 -29.86 -12.28
CA GLN A 73 -31.24 -29.74 -12.88
C GLN A 73 -31.80 -31.14 -13.16
N ALA A 74 -30.96 -32.04 -13.68
CA ALA A 74 -31.35 -33.44 -13.89
C ALA A 74 -31.65 -34.17 -12.58
N ILE A 75 -30.82 -33.98 -11.54
CA ILE A 75 -31.02 -34.57 -10.21
C ILE A 75 -32.32 -34.04 -9.59
N GLN A 76 -32.57 -32.73 -9.69
CA GLN A 76 -33.81 -32.12 -9.20
C GLN A 76 -35.02 -32.72 -9.92
N LEU A 77 -35.00 -32.80 -11.26
CA LEU A 77 -36.10 -33.38 -12.03
C LEU A 77 -36.36 -34.85 -11.65
N ALA A 78 -35.30 -35.64 -11.48
CA ALA A 78 -35.43 -37.01 -11.00
C ALA A 78 -36.05 -37.08 -9.60
N ALA A 79 -35.65 -36.18 -8.68
CA ALA A 79 -36.22 -36.11 -7.35
C ALA A 79 -37.71 -35.73 -7.39
N GLU A 80 -38.11 -34.79 -8.24
CA GLU A 80 -39.50 -34.37 -8.42
C GLU A 80 -40.38 -35.52 -8.96
N ILE A 81 -39.89 -36.24 -9.97
CA ILE A 81 -40.58 -37.43 -10.51
C ILE A 81 -40.73 -38.49 -9.42
N LEU A 82 -39.65 -38.77 -8.68
CA LEU A 82 -39.68 -39.76 -7.61
C LEU A 82 -40.68 -39.36 -6.51
N ARG A 83 -40.69 -38.09 -6.09
CA ARG A 83 -41.63 -37.61 -5.06
C ARG A 83 -43.09 -37.66 -5.52
N LYS A 84 -43.35 -37.42 -6.81
CA LYS A 84 -44.72 -37.37 -7.36
C LYS A 84 -45.28 -38.76 -7.66
N GLU A 85 -44.46 -39.68 -8.14
CA GLU A 85 -44.92 -40.94 -8.75
C GLU A 85 -44.46 -42.19 -8.00
N CYS A 86 -43.57 -42.08 -6.99
CA CYS A 86 -43.18 -43.23 -6.18
C CYS A 86 -44.23 -43.57 -5.12
N SER A 87 -44.68 -44.82 -5.11
CA SER A 87 -45.55 -45.33 -4.05
C SER A 87 -44.80 -45.48 -2.73
N LYS A 88 -45.55 -45.47 -1.61
CA LYS A 88 -45.01 -45.70 -0.25
C LYS A 88 -44.37 -47.08 -0.08
N GLU A 89 -44.89 -48.10 -0.76
CA GLU A 89 -44.31 -49.45 -0.74
C GLU A 89 -42.94 -49.49 -1.42
N ARG A 90 -42.78 -48.67 -2.47
CA ARG A 90 -41.55 -48.62 -3.26
C ARG A 90 -40.48 -47.73 -2.62
N SER A 91 -40.87 -46.74 -1.81
CA SER A 91 -39.93 -45.80 -1.19
C SER A 91 -38.88 -46.51 -0.32
N LEU A 92 -39.29 -47.49 0.49
CA LEU A 92 -38.37 -48.30 1.30
C LEU A 92 -37.43 -49.15 0.44
N SER A 93 -37.91 -49.69 -0.67
CA SER A 93 -37.06 -50.45 -1.60
C SER A 93 -36.01 -49.58 -2.28
N VAL A 94 -36.38 -48.37 -2.69
CA VAL A 94 -35.45 -47.39 -3.27
C VAL A 94 -34.40 -46.97 -2.24
N LEU A 95 -34.81 -46.72 -1.00
CA LEU A 95 -33.89 -46.36 0.07
C LEU A 95 -32.94 -47.52 0.42
N HIS A 96 -33.45 -48.76 0.50
CA HIS A 96 -32.62 -49.95 0.68
C HIS A 96 -31.58 -50.06 -0.42
N GLN A 97 -31.98 -49.93 -1.69
CA GLN A 97 -31.05 -49.98 -2.82
C GLN A 97 -30.01 -48.87 -2.73
N SER A 98 -30.40 -47.66 -2.32
CA SER A 98 -29.50 -46.53 -2.14
C SER A 98 -28.45 -46.81 -1.06
N ILE A 99 -28.86 -47.39 0.09
CA ILE A 99 -27.95 -47.77 1.16
C ILE A 99 -26.98 -48.85 0.67
N THR A 100 -27.49 -49.93 0.08
CA THR A 100 -26.65 -51.01 -0.48
C THR A 100 -25.60 -50.45 -1.41
N VAL A 101 -26.04 -49.69 -2.41
CA VAL A 101 -25.15 -49.05 -3.40
C VAL A 101 -24.09 -48.17 -2.76
N ALA A 102 -24.43 -47.45 -1.69
CA ALA A 102 -23.52 -46.55 -1.00
C ALA A 102 -22.46 -47.28 -0.15
N THR A 103 -22.76 -48.48 0.36
CA THR A 103 -21.97 -49.17 1.41
C THR A 103 -21.25 -50.45 0.94
N ASP A 104 -21.45 -50.87 -0.30
CA ASP A 104 -21.01 -52.19 -0.79
C ASP A 104 -19.52 -52.57 -0.61
N ASP A 105 -18.59 -51.61 -0.53
CA ASP A 105 -17.15 -51.91 -0.38
C ASP A 105 -16.48 -51.19 0.81
N GLY A 106 -17.24 -50.70 1.80
CA GLY A 106 -16.65 -50.15 3.02
C GLY A 106 -17.38 -48.96 3.64
N GLU A 107 -16.61 -48.01 4.16
CA GLU A 107 -17.13 -46.85 4.88
C GLU A 107 -17.86 -45.87 3.95
N LEU A 108 -18.91 -45.27 4.49
CA LEU A 108 -19.75 -44.33 3.77
C LEU A 108 -19.00 -43.02 3.52
N SER A 109 -18.89 -42.59 2.26
CA SER A 109 -18.28 -41.29 1.96
C SER A 109 -19.08 -40.14 2.58
N LEU A 110 -18.42 -39.00 2.79
CA LEU A 110 -19.08 -37.82 3.36
C LEU A 110 -20.27 -37.36 2.52
N ALA A 111 -20.11 -37.33 1.19
CA ALA A 111 -21.20 -36.99 0.28
C ALA A 111 -22.36 -37.99 0.40
N ASN A 112 -22.08 -39.30 0.47
CA ASN A 112 -23.12 -40.31 0.60
C ASN A 112 -23.86 -40.23 1.95
N HIS A 113 -23.25 -39.76 3.03
CA HIS A 113 -23.97 -39.47 4.28
C HIS A 113 -25.08 -38.44 4.08
N TYR A 114 -24.85 -37.40 3.28
CA TYR A 114 -25.83 -36.36 3.01
C TYR A 114 -26.85 -36.81 1.96
N ILE A 115 -26.39 -37.50 0.90
CA ILE A 115 -27.28 -38.00 -0.16
C ILE A 115 -28.30 -38.98 0.40
N LEU A 116 -27.90 -39.93 1.26
CA LEU A 116 -28.85 -40.88 1.85
C LEU A 116 -29.89 -40.20 2.76
N ARG A 117 -29.50 -39.16 3.50
CA ARG A 117 -30.42 -38.36 4.32
C ARG A 117 -31.39 -37.56 3.47
N PHE A 118 -30.88 -36.96 2.40
CA PHE A 118 -31.70 -36.26 1.41
C PHE A 118 -32.71 -37.21 0.74
N LEU A 119 -32.27 -38.40 0.33
CA LEU A 119 -33.16 -39.40 -0.27
C LEU A 119 -34.20 -39.91 0.73
N ALA A 120 -33.85 -40.08 2.00
CA ALA A 120 -34.81 -40.46 3.04
C ALA A 120 -35.90 -39.39 3.21
N ASP A 121 -35.52 -38.11 3.30
CA ASP A 121 -36.46 -36.99 3.39
C ASP A 121 -37.35 -36.90 2.13
N LEU A 122 -36.75 -36.99 0.95
CA LEU A 122 -37.46 -37.01 -0.34
C LEU A 122 -38.53 -38.12 -0.41
N LEU A 123 -38.23 -39.27 0.19
CA LEU A 123 -39.08 -40.46 0.22
C LEU A 123 -40.01 -40.52 1.44
N ASN A 124 -40.06 -39.47 2.26
CA ASN A 124 -40.81 -39.38 3.51
C ASN A 124 -40.47 -40.50 4.52
N VAL A 125 -39.20 -40.91 4.57
CA VAL A 125 -38.69 -41.88 5.53
C VAL A 125 -38.05 -41.15 6.70
N THR A 126 -38.47 -41.49 7.92
CA THR A 126 -37.97 -40.83 9.13
C THR A 126 -36.48 -41.13 9.37
N PRO A 127 -35.72 -40.24 10.03
CA PRO A 127 -34.33 -40.51 10.39
C PRO A 127 -34.14 -41.78 11.23
N THR A 128 -35.11 -42.11 12.10
CA THR A 128 -35.10 -43.34 12.89
C THR A 128 -35.20 -44.57 12.00
N THR A 129 -36.16 -44.57 11.06
CA THR A 129 -36.32 -45.67 10.09
C THR A 129 -35.08 -45.81 9.21
N LEU A 130 -34.51 -44.70 8.73
CA LEU A 130 -33.26 -44.71 7.97
C LEU A 130 -32.12 -45.35 8.78
N SER A 131 -31.99 -44.97 10.05
CA SER A 131 -30.93 -45.48 10.93
C SER A 131 -31.09 -46.98 11.20
N THR A 132 -32.33 -47.44 11.43
CA THR A 132 -32.65 -48.87 11.59
C THR A 132 -32.31 -49.65 10.34
N LEU A 133 -32.79 -49.21 9.16
CA LEU A 133 -32.49 -49.87 7.88
C LEU A 133 -31.00 -49.90 7.59
N PHE A 134 -30.28 -48.81 7.87
CA PHE A 134 -28.84 -48.75 7.68
C PHE A 134 -28.11 -49.75 8.58
N TYR A 135 -28.50 -49.86 9.85
CA TYR A 135 -27.94 -50.82 10.79
C TYR A 135 -28.24 -52.26 10.38
N GLU A 136 -29.47 -52.56 9.95
CA GLU A 136 -29.87 -53.90 9.49
C GLU A 136 -29.05 -54.33 8.26
N LEU A 137 -28.75 -53.41 7.34
CA LEU A 137 -28.03 -53.72 6.10
C LEU A 137 -26.50 -53.76 6.27
N THR A 138 -25.95 -52.96 7.18
CA THR A 138 -24.49 -52.80 7.31
C THR A 138 -23.90 -53.39 8.58
N GLY A 139 -24.74 -53.72 9.57
CA GLY A 139 -24.33 -54.10 10.91
C GLY A 139 -23.70 -52.96 11.74
N ARG A 140 -23.69 -51.72 11.23
CA ARG A 140 -23.07 -50.55 11.88
C ARG A 140 -24.07 -49.41 12.03
N PRO A 141 -24.02 -48.63 13.12
CA PRO A 141 -24.89 -47.48 13.27
C PRO A 141 -24.50 -46.37 12.27
N MET A 142 -25.50 -45.66 11.75
CA MET A 142 -25.27 -44.50 10.89
C MET A 142 -24.78 -43.31 11.74
N GLY A 143 -23.51 -42.94 11.61
CA GLY A 143 -22.92 -41.81 12.33
C GLY A 143 -23.45 -40.45 11.86
N THR A 144 -23.21 -39.41 12.69
CA THR A 144 -23.43 -38.02 12.27
C THR A 144 -22.40 -37.62 11.23
N PRO A 145 -22.81 -37.02 10.10
CA PRO A 145 -21.85 -36.57 9.10
C PRO A 145 -20.98 -35.45 9.67
N GLU A 146 -19.73 -35.44 9.26
CA GLU A 146 -18.86 -34.31 9.49
C GLU A 146 -19.33 -33.10 8.68
N ASP A 147 -18.95 -31.89 9.10
CA ASP A 147 -19.46 -30.65 8.50
C ASP A 147 -18.33 -29.85 7.84
N PRO A 148 -18.18 -29.91 6.51
CA PRO A 148 -17.16 -29.17 5.77
C PRO A 148 -17.25 -27.64 5.89
N SER A 149 -18.38 -27.10 6.37
CA SER A 149 -18.51 -25.66 6.60
C SER A 149 -17.77 -25.21 7.86
N ARG A 150 -17.43 -26.15 8.76
CA ARG A 150 -16.74 -25.85 10.02
C ARG A 150 -15.23 -25.82 9.82
N HIS A 151 -14.59 -24.83 10.41
CA HIS A 151 -13.13 -24.72 10.45
C HIS A 151 -12.45 -25.97 11.05
N ALA A 152 -13.06 -26.56 12.08
CA ALA A 152 -12.54 -27.76 12.74
C ALA A 152 -12.39 -28.96 11.80
N TYR A 153 -13.29 -29.11 10.82
CA TYR A 153 -13.21 -30.16 9.80
C TYR A 153 -11.88 -30.06 9.03
N TRP A 154 -11.57 -28.86 8.53
CA TRP A 154 -10.35 -28.65 7.75
C TRP A 154 -9.08 -28.79 8.59
N GLN A 155 -9.12 -28.42 9.89
CA GLN A 155 -7.98 -28.64 10.78
C GLN A 155 -7.63 -30.12 10.95
N GLN A 156 -8.65 -30.97 11.02
CA GLN A 156 -8.47 -32.41 11.17
C GLN A 156 -8.03 -33.07 9.86
N HIS A 157 -8.59 -32.65 8.72
CA HIS A 157 -8.32 -33.27 7.41
C HIS A 157 -7.08 -32.74 6.69
N ASN A 158 -6.65 -31.51 6.99
CA ASN A 158 -5.47 -30.88 6.35
C ASN A 158 -4.46 -30.35 7.39
N PRO A 159 -3.92 -31.19 8.29
CA PRO A 159 -3.01 -30.74 9.35
C PRO A 159 -1.76 -30.04 8.80
N ASP A 160 -1.24 -30.48 7.65
CA ASP A 160 -0.04 -29.92 7.02
C ASP A 160 -0.23 -28.48 6.55
N TYR A 161 -1.41 -28.13 6.01
CA TYR A 161 -1.71 -26.75 5.62
C TYR A 161 -1.71 -25.83 6.84
N PHE A 162 -2.31 -26.27 7.94
CA PHE A 162 -2.38 -25.47 9.17
C PHE A 162 -1.03 -25.36 9.87
N SER A 163 -0.20 -26.40 9.84
CA SER A 163 1.16 -26.34 10.38
C SER A 163 2.03 -25.37 9.58
N GLN A 164 1.99 -25.43 8.25
CA GLN A 164 2.70 -24.48 7.37
C GLN A 164 2.25 -23.04 7.63
N LYS A 165 0.93 -22.80 7.67
CA LYS A 165 0.39 -21.47 7.94
C LYS A 165 0.79 -20.93 9.31
N ALA A 166 0.88 -21.81 10.32
CA ALA A 166 1.36 -21.43 11.65
C ALA A 166 2.86 -21.07 11.64
N HIS A 167 3.68 -21.82 10.89
CA HIS A 167 5.10 -21.49 10.70
C HIS A 167 5.30 -20.17 9.96
N GLU A 168 4.52 -19.90 8.91
CA GLU A 168 4.54 -18.62 8.19
C GLU A 168 4.14 -17.46 9.10
N ALA A 169 3.06 -17.60 9.87
CA ALA A 169 2.62 -16.58 10.82
C ALA A 169 3.68 -16.30 11.90
N ALA A 170 4.34 -17.34 12.41
CA ALA A 170 5.43 -17.20 13.36
C ALA A 170 6.65 -16.49 12.74
N ALA A 171 7.00 -16.83 11.49
CA ALA A 171 8.10 -16.18 10.76
C ALA A 171 7.79 -14.71 10.47
N GLU A 172 6.56 -14.39 10.08
CA GLU A 172 6.12 -13.00 9.90
C GLU A 172 6.21 -12.21 11.21
N GLN A 173 5.77 -12.79 12.32
CA GLN A 173 5.84 -12.13 13.62
C GLN A 173 7.30 -11.87 14.02
N GLN A 174 8.18 -12.86 13.86
CA GLN A 174 9.62 -12.69 14.11
C GLN A 174 10.23 -11.63 13.20
N ALA A 175 9.85 -11.58 11.92
CA ALA A 175 10.30 -10.55 10.99
C ALA A 175 9.83 -9.15 11.39
N ARG A 176 8.59 -9.00 11.85
CA ARG A 176 8.05 -7.73 12.36
C ARG A 176 8.79 -7.28 13.62
N GLU A 177 9.02 -8.18 14.56
CA GLU A 177 9.78 -7.88 15.78
C GLU A 177 11.23 -7.50 15.48
N ALA A 178 11.89 -8.21 14.55
CA ALA A 178 13.24 -7.88 14.10
C ALA A 178 13.31 -6.50 13.41
N ALA A 179 12.35 -6.21 12.52
CA ALA A 179 12.25 -4.91 11.86
C ALA A 179 12.01 -3.77 12.86
N GLU A 180 11.17 -4.00 13.89
CA GLU A 180 10.94 -3.03 14.95
C GLU A 180 12.20 -2.78 15.78
N ARG A 181 12.94 -3.83 16.14
CA ARG A 181 14.24 -3.71 16.84
C ARG A 181 15.24 -2.90 16.00
N GLN A 182 15.37 -3.23 14.72
CA GLN A 182 16.25 -2.47 13.81
C GLN A 182 15.83 -1.00 13.68
N ALA A 183 14.52 -0.72 13.61
CA ALA A 183 14.02 0.65 13.56
C ALA A 183 14.35 1.43 14.85
N ARG A 184 14.21 0.79 16.02
CA ARG A 184 14.57 1.38 17.32
C ARG A 184 16.07 1.68 17.39
N GLU A 185 16.92 0.72 17.03
CA GLU A 185 18.38 0.92 16.98
C GLU A 185 18.78 2.06 16.05
N GLN A 186 18.18 2.13 14.85
CA GLN A 186 18.44 3.24 13.91
C GLN A 186 17.97 4.59 14.48
N ALA A 187 16.83 4.63 15.18
CA ALA A 187 16.35 5.84 15.82
C ALA A 187 17.32 6.31 16.91
N GLU A 188 17.79 5.40 17.78
CA GLU A 188 18.78 5.70 18.81
C GLU A 188 20.10 6.23 18.23
N GLN A 189 20.62 5.59 17.17
CA GLN A 189 21.83 6.06 16.49
C GLN A 189 21.64 7.46 15.90
N ARG A 190 20.48 7.74 15.30
CA ARG A 190 20.15 9.07 14.77
C ARG A 190 20.10 10.11 15.89
N GLU A 191 19.52 9.78 17.03
CA GLU A 191 19.51 10.67 18.20
C GLU A 191 20.92 10.93 18.75
N GLN A 192 21.73 9.89 18.90
CA GLN A 192 23.12 10.04 19.35
C GLN A 192 23.92 10.92 18.38
N LYS A 193 23.77 10.73 17.07
CA LYS A 193 24.41 11.56 16.04
C LYS A 193 23.94 13.03 16.11
N LYS A 194 22.65 13.26 16.36
CA LYS A 194 22.11 14.62 16.59
C LYS A 194 22.73 15.27 17.83
N LYS A 195 22.78 14.55 18.96
CA LYS A 195 23.40 15.02 20.21
C LYS A 195 24.88 15.37 20.02
N ARG A 196 25.66 14.51 19.35
CA ARG A 196 27.08 14.77 19.04
C ARG A 196 27.25 16.02 18.18
N ARG A 197 26.48 16.16 17.09
CA ARG A 197 26.51 17.36 16.24
C ARG A 197 26.15 18.63 17.00
N GLN A 198 25.21 18.56 17.93
CA GLN A 198 24.81 19.71 18.75
C GLN A 198 25.92 20.12 19.72
N GLN A 199 26.54 19.16 20.40
CA GLN A 199 27.70 19.41 21.27
C GLN A 199 28.88 20.00 20.51
N GLU A 200 29.18 19.47 19.31
CA GLU A 200 30.26 19.98 18.48
C GLU A 200 30.01 21.44 18.04
N LYS A 201 28.77 21.75 17.63
CA LYS A 201 28.37 23.13 17.32
C LYS A 201 28.50 24.06 18.54
N GLN A 202 28.10 23.62 19.72
CA GLN A 202 28.27 24.40 20.96
C GLN A 202 29.75 24.68 21.24
N ARG A 203 30.61 23.66 21.18
CA ARG A 203 32.06 23.82 21.34
C ARG A 203 32.66 24.78 20.31
N GLN A 204 32.26 24.69 19.05
CA GLN A 204 32.71 25.61 18.01
C GLN A 204 32.26 27.05 18.28
N GLN A 205 31.02 27.25 18.75
CA GLN A 205 30.51 28.57 19.13
C GLN A 205 31.27 29.16 20.33
N GLU A 206 31.52 28.35 21.37
CA GLU A 206 32.32 28.75 22.54
C GLU A 206 33.74 29.13 22.15
N GLN A 207 34.41 28.32 21.32
CA GLN A 207 35.75 28.63 20.82
C GLN A 207 35.77 29.90 19.97
N ALA A 208 34.76 30.10 19.12
CA ALA A 208 34.63 31.32 18.32
C ALA A 208 34.38 32.56 19.20
N HIS A 209 33.56 32.43 20.25
CA HIS A 209 33.32 33.50 21.22
C HIS A 209 34.62 33.84 21.96
N ALA A 210 35.32 32.83 22.49
CA ALA A 210 36.60 33.02 23.19
C ALA A 210 37.65 33.68 22.29
N ARG A 211 37.77 33.27 21.02
CA ARG A 211 38.67 33.93 20.04
C ARG A 211 38.30 35.39 19.80
N LYS A 212 37.01 35.70 19.66
CA LYS A 212 36.54 37.08 19.49
C LYS A 212 36.84 37.93 20.72
N GLU A 213 36.65 37.39 21.93
CA GLU A 213 37.01 38.09 23.17
C GLU A 213 38.51 38.33 23.28
N GLN A 214 39.35 37.33 23.00
CA GLN A 214 40.81 37.50 22.97
C GLN A 214 41.22 38.60 21.98
N THR A 215 40.66 38.57 20.76
CA THR A 215 40.94 39.60 19.74
C THR A 215 40.48 40.99 20.20
N ARG A 216 39.35 41.08 20.90
CA ARG A 216 38.84 42.33 21.46
C ARG A 216 39.76 42.86 22.56
N GLN A 217 40.16 42.02 23.51
CA GLN A 217 41.08 42.38 24.58
C GLN A 217 42.44 42.83 24.02
N GLU A 218 42.95 42.15 23.00
CA GLU A 218 44.21 42.52 22.33
C GLU A 218 44.09 43.88 21.63
N ARG A 219 42.98 44.12 20.92
CA ARG A 219 42.69 45.44 20.32
C ARG A 219 42.55 46.55 21.36
N GLU A 220 41.91 46.29 22.50
CA GLU A 220 41.79 47.25 23.59
C GLU A 220 43.17 47.57 24.19
N ARG A 221 44.01 46.56 24.42
CA ARG A 221 45.41 46.74 24.86
C ARG A 221 46.23 47.55 23.84
N GLN A 222 46.08 47.25 22.55
CA GLN A 222 46.76 48.00 21.49
C GLN A 222 46.31 49.46 21.46
N ARG A 223 45.00 49.73 21.55
CA ARG A 223 44.46 51.10 21.63
C ARG A 223 45.00 51.87 22.83
N GLN A 224 45.08 51.23 24.01
CA GLN A 224 45.66 51.87 25.19
C GLN A 224 47.13 52.24 24.97
N ARG A 225 47.92 51.36 24.34
CA ARG A 225 49.31 51.65 23.97
C ARG A 225 49.41 52.81 22.97
N ASP A 226 48.61 52.77 21.90
CA ASP A 226 48.60 53.82 20.88
C ASP A 226 48.17 55.17 21.46
N GLU A 227 47.19 55.18 22.38
CA GLU A 227 46.73 56.40 23.06
C GLU A 227 47.80 56.96 23.99
N GLN A 228 48.53 56.10 24.70
CA GLN A 228 49.66 56.51 25.55
C GLN A 228 50.78 57.14 24.71
N GLN A 229 51.14 56.52 23.58
CA GLN A 229 52.09 57.09 22.63
C GLN A 229 51.61 58.43 22.03
N ARG A 230 50.33 58.55 21.68
CA ARG A 230 49.75 59.80 21.17
C ARG A 230 49.77 60.91 22.21
N ARG A 231 49.50 60.60 23.49
CA ARG A 231 49.58 61.59 24.58
C ARG A 231 51.00 62.08 24.76
N GLU A 232 51.99 61.20 24.70
CA GLU A 232 53.41 61.55 24.75
C GLU A 232 53.83 62.43 23.54
N GLN A 233 53.39 62.08 22.33
CA GLN A 233 53.63 62.88 21.13
C GLN A 233 52.94 64.26 21.19
N ALA A 234 51.70 64.33 21.66
CA ALA A 234 50.96 65.58 21.81
C ALA A 234 51.60 66.52 22.85
N GLN A 235 52.14 65.98 23.94
CA GLN A 235 52.93 66.76 24.90
C GLN A 235 54.21 67.33 24.27
N GLN A 236 54.88 66.56 23.40
CA GLN A 236 56.04 67.04 22.64
C GLN A 236 55.67 68.06 21.56
N GLU A 237 54.52 67.92 20.90
CA GLU A 237 54.02 68.88 19.92
C GLU A 237 53.52 70.18 20.55
N GLN A 238 52.87 70.12 21.73
CA GLN A 238 52.50 71.32 22.50
C GLN A 238 53.74 72.12 22.94
N ALA A 239 54.82 71.46 23.35
CA ALA A 239 56.10 72.11 23.62
C ALA A 239 56.76 72.73 22.38
N ARG A 240 56.43 72.24 21.16
CA ARG A 240 56.86 72.85 19.90
C ARG A 240 55.95 73.98 19.44
N HIS A 241 54.64 73.91 19.70
CA HIS A 241 53.66 74.94 19.34
C HIS A 241 53.74 76.21 20.21
N GLU A 242 54.30 76.14 21.42
CA GLU A 242 54.59 77.33 22.24
C GLU A 242 55.75 78.21 21.70
N ARG A 243 56.51 77.76 20.69
CA ARG A 243 57.64 78.51 20.09
C ARG A 243 57.36 79.15 18.74
N ALA A 244 56.14 79.06 18.22
CA ALA A 244 55.79 79.64 16.93
C ALA A 244 54.35 80.19 16.93
N GLN A 245 54.16 81.36 17.55
CA GLN A 245 53.05 82.27 17.21
C GLN A 245 53.60 83.50 16.50
N GLY A 246 53.26 83.62 15.22
CA GLY A 246 53.45 84.83 14.43
C GLY A 246 53.05 84.62 12.98
N GLY A 247 52.02 85.35 12.51
CA GLY A 247 51.80 85.56 11.06
C GLY A 247 50.40 85.29 10.52
N GLN A 248 49.63 86.38 10.44
CA GLN A 248 48.34 86.58 9.77
C GLN A 248 48.22 86.13 8.28
N ARG A 249 46.97 85.74 7.96
CA ARG A 249 46.08 86.20 6.85
C ARG A 249 46.18 85.65 5.41
N GLN A 250 44.94 85.38 4.96
CA GLN A 250 44.30 85.62 3.64
C GLN A 250 44.32 84.53 2.56
N SER A 251 43.12 83.97 2.39
CA SER A 251 42.34 83.79 1.16
C SER A 251 43.07 83.42 -0.13
N SER A 252 42.74 82.24 -0.66
CA SER A 252 42.56 82.08 -2.11
C SER A 252 41.49 81.02 -2.40
N TYR A 253 40.55 81.45 -3.21
CA TYR A 253 39.45 80.72 -3.84
C TYR A 253 39.94 80.11 -5.16
N THR A 254 39.75 78.80 -5.39
CA THR A 254 39.55 78.10 -6.69
C THR A 254 39.70 76.57 -6.52
N PRO A 255 39.17 75.71 -7.41
CA PRO A 255 37.86 75.66 -8.08
C PRO A 255 37.10 74.35 -7.68
N PRO A 256 35.79 74.21 -7.99
CA PRO A 256 35.02 73.04 -7.60
C PRO A 256 35.38 71.81 -8.45
N PRO A 257 35.60 70.62 -7.86
CA PRO A 257 35.54 69.37 -8.59
C PRO A 257 34.07 69.12 -8.96
N PRO A 258 33.81 68.54 -10.14
CA PRO A 258 32.48 68.52 -10.76
C PRO A 258 31.45 67.86 -9.86
N ASP A 259 30.31 68.53 -9.76
CA ASP A 259 29.14 68.23 -8.93
C ASP A 259 28.90 66.71 -8.76
N ARG A 260 29.24 66.18 -7.58
CA ARG A 260 29.01 64.75 -7.21
C ARG A 260 27.54 64.37 -7.41
N THR A 261 26.66 65.35 -7.22
CA THR A 261 25.23 65.27 -7.44
C THR A 261 24.89 65.03 -8.92
N THR A 262 25.44 65.82 -9.84
CA THR A 262 25.32 65.59 -11.29
C THR A 262 25.88 64.22 -11.71
N ARG A 263 27.00 63.76 -11.14
CA ARG A 263 27.53 62.42 -11.42
C ARG A 263 26.60 61.30 -10.93
N ALA A 264 26.01 61.45 -9.74
CA ALA A 264 25.06 60.49 -9.21
C ALA A 264 23.74 60.48 -10.01
N LEU A 265 23.28 61.64 -10.48
CA LEU A 265 22.11 61.76 -11.38
C LEU A 265 22.39 61.13 -12.75
N ALA A 266 23.58 61.32 -13.32
CA ALA A 266 24.00 60.71 -14.58
C ALA A 266 24.08 59.17 -14.49
N VAL A 267 24.51 58.61 -13.35
CA VAL A 267 24.52 57.15 -13.10
C VAL A 267 23.11 56.58 -13.09
N LEU A 268 22.10 57.37 -12.71
CA LEU A 268 20.68 57.01 -12.77
C LEU A 268 19.99 57.43 -14.09
N GLY A 269 20.72 58.07 -15.01
CA GLY A 269 20.20 58.53 -16.31
C GLY A 269 19.24 59.72 -16.21
N LEU A 270 19.34 60.53 -15.15
CA LEU A 270 18.44 61.66 -14.90
C LEU A 270 19.10 63.01 -15.23
N PRO A 271 18.35 63.99 -15.76
CA PRO A 271 18.85 65.34 -15.98
C PRO A 271 19.07 66.08 -14.65
N PRO A 272 19.96 67.10 -14.62
CA PRO A 272 20.15 67.94 -13.44
C PRO A 272 18.82 68.62 -13.06
N GLY A 273 18.43 68.57 -11.78
CA GLY A 273 17.16 69.13 -11.28
C GLY A 273 15.99 68.13 -11.18
N ALA A 274 16.22 66.84 -11.41
CA ALA A 274 15.21 65.80 -11.20
C ALA A 274 14.70 65.74 -9.74
N SER A 275 13.42 65.45 -9.54
CA SER A 275 12.81 65.40 -8.21
C SER A 275 13.19 64.14 -7.43
N ARG A 276 13.04 64.15 -6.10
CA ARG A 276 13.21 62.94 -5.26
C ARG A 276 12.26 61.79 -5.66
N GLY A 277 11.15 62.09 -6.35
CA GLY A 277 10.26 61.08 -6.93
C GLY A 277 10.88 60.40 -8.14
N ASP A 278 11.52 61.18 -9.02
CA ASP A 278 12.18 60.70 -10.23
C ASP A 278 13.41 59.85 -9.92
N VAL A 279 14.18 60.23 -8.89
CA VAL A 279 15.34 59.46 -8.39
C VAL A 279 14.92 58.05 -7.94
N ARG A 280 13.80 57.95 -7.20
CA ARG A 280 13.25 56.65 -6.75
C ARG A 280 12.74 55.80 -7.91
N LEU A 281 12.09 56.43 -8.89
CA LEU A 281 11.58 55.73 -10.07
C LEU A 281 12.72 55.21 -10.96
N ALA A 282 13.75 56.03 -11.19
CA ALA A 282 14.95 55.66 -11.95
C ALA A 282 15.75 54.54 -11.28
N TYR A 283 15.93 54.61 -9.95
CA TYR A 283 16.57 53.55 -9.18
C TYR A 283 15.84 52.21 -9.32
N ARG A 284 14.50 52.20 -9.20
CA ARG A 284 13.71 50.96 -9.35
C ARG A 284 13.86 50.35 -10.75
N ARG A 285 13.86 51.19 -11.80
CA ARG A 285 14.07 50.73 -13.19
C ARG A 285 15.47 50.15 -13.39
N MET A 286 16.50 50.86 -12.94
CA MET A 286 17.91 50.44 -13.09
C MET A 286 18.24 49.20 -12.24
N ALA A 287 17.67 49.09 -11.04
CA ALA A 287 17.81 47.92 -10.18
C ALA A 287 17.21 46.66 -10.81
N GLN A 288 16.05 46.76 -11.46
CA GLN A 288 15.43 45.63 -12.17
C GLN A 288 16.19 45.23 -13.44
N LEU A 289 16.88 46.17 -14.10
CA LEU A 289 17.68 45.90 -15.30
C LEU A 289 19.04 45.27 -14.97
N HIS A 290 19.66 45.65 -13.85
CA HIS A 290 21.01 45.22 -13.49
C HIS A 290 21.07 44.32 -12.25
N HIS A 291 19.94 43.70 -11.85
CA HIS A 291 19.92 42.79 -10.71
C HIS A 291 20.79 41.54 -11.00
N PRO A 292 21.70 41.14 -10.10
CA PRO A 292 22.59 40.00 -10.33
C PRO A 292 21.84 38.68 -10.56
N ASP A 293 20.64 38.55 -9.99
CA ASP A 293 19.77 37.37 -10.13
C ASP A 293 19.23 37.16 -11.55
N ARG A 294 19.17 38.21 -12.39
CA ARG A 294 18.76 38.06 -13.80
C ARG A 294 19.86 37.50 -14.70
N PHE A 295 21.11 37.55 -14.26
CA PHE A 295 22.28 37.10 -15.02
C PHE A 295 22.86 35.80 -14.46
N PHE A 296 22.15 35.12 -13.55
CA PHE A 296 22.60 33.86 -12.92
C PHE A 296 22.80 32.71 -13.92
N SER A 297 22.12 32.75 -15.07
CA SER A 297 22.30 31.78 -16.17
C SER A 297 23.39 32.16 -17.18
N GLU A 298 24.08 33.29 -16.98
CA GLU A 298 25.17 33.79 -17.83
C GLU A 298 26.55 33.55 -17.19
N SER A 299 27.63 33.86 -17.91
CA SER A 299 29.01 33.59 -17.46
C SER A 299 29.38 34.34 -16.16
N GLU A 300 30.28 33.79 -15.36
CA GLU A 300 30.73 34.36 -14.06
C GLU A 300 31.23 35.82 -14.21
N HIS A 301 31.86 36.14 -15.35
CA HIS A 301 32.30 37.49 -15.68
C HIS A 301 31.14 38.48 -15.89
N GLN A 302 30.01 38.03 -16.46
CA GLN A 302 28.80 38.84 -16.63
C GLN A 302 28.10 39.10 -15.29
N VAL A 303 28.06 38.11 -14.40
CA VAL A 303 27.53 38.26 -13.02
C VAL A 303 28.36 39.27 -12.21
N ALA A 304 29.69 39.22 -12.33
CA ALA A 304 30.60 40.16 -11.67
C ALA A 304 30.41 41.61 -12.19
N LEU A 305 30.30 41.77 -13.52
CA LEU A 305 30.04 43.08 -14.14
C LEU A 305 28.67 43.65 -13.76
N ALA A 306 27.62 42.82 -13.72
CA ALA A 306 26.29 43.20 -13.28
C ALA A 306 26.30 43.63 -11.80
N SER A 307 26.98 42.88 -10.93
CA SER A 307 27.11 43.21 -9.50
C SER A 307 27.84 44.54 -9.28
N ALA A 308 28.95 44.77 -10.00
CA ALA A 308 29.70 46.02 -9.92
C ALA A 308 28.92 47.24 -10.46
N ARG A 309 28.03 47.03 -11.43
CA ARG A 309 27.10 48.07 -11.92
C ARG A 309 25.97 48.33 -10.93
N PHE A 310 25.36 47.28 -10.37
CA PHE A 310 24.31 47.39 -9.36
C PHE A 310 24.78 48.14 -8.12
N GLN A 311 25.99 47.85 -7.63
CA GLN A 311 26.56 48.55 -6.49
C GLN A 311 26.77 50.05 -6.77
N ARG A 312 27.18 50.41 -8.00
CA ARG A 312 27.31 51.82 -8.40
C ARG A 312 25.96 52.54 -8.45
N ILE A 313 24.92 51.88 -8.95
CA ILE A 313 23.54 52.39 -8.98
C ILE A 313 23.02 52.62 -7.55
N LYS A 314 23.26 51.67 -6.65
CA LYS A 314 22.87 51.77 -5.23
C LYS A 314 23.60 52.92 -4.52
N ASN A 315 24.91 53.02 -4.67
CA ASN A 315 25.71 54.08 -4.04
C ASN A 315 25.27 55.48 -4.53
N ALA A 316 24.93 55.63 -5.81
CA ALA A 316 24.41 56.89 -6.36
C ALA A 316 23.03 57.24 -5.77
N TYR A 317 22.14 56.26 -5.63
CA TYR A 317 20.83 56.45 -4.98
C TYR A 317 20.96 56.83 -3.50
N ASP A 318 21.79 56.11 -2.74
CA ASP A 318 22.00 56.37 -1.31
C ASP A 318 22.57 57.79 -1.09
N TYR A 319 23.51 58.21 -1.94
CA TYR A 319 24.07 59.56 -1.91
C TYR A 319 23.01 60.64 -2.24
N LEU A 320 22.21 60.44 -3.30
CA LEU A 320 21.14 61.40 -3.63
C LEU A 320 20.09 61.46 -2.53
N MET A 321 19.69 60.36 -1.91
CA MET A 321 18.73 60.40 -0.80
C MET A 321 19.24 61.17 0.44
N GLN A 322 20.55 61.21 0.66
CA GLN A 322 21.17 62.00 1.75
C GLN A 322 21.34 63.48 1.43
N THR A 323 21.49 63.85 0.14
CA THR A 323 21.89 65.20 -0.27
C THR A 323 20.76 66.03 -0.91
N TYR A 324 19.69 65.37 -1.37
CA TYR A 324 18.52 65.95 -2.07
C TYR A 324 17.27 66.02 -1.20
#